data_AF-U3TYI9-F1
#
_entry.id   AF-U3TYI9-F1
#
_cell.length_a   1.000
_cell.length_b   1.000
_cell.length_c   1.000
_cell.angle_alpha   90.00
_cell.angle_beta   90.00
_cell.angle_gamma   90.00
#
_symmetry.space_group_name_H-M   'P 1'
#
loop_
_entity.id
_entity.type
_entity.pdbx_description
1 polymer ?
#
loop_
_entity_poly.entity_id
_entity_poly.type
_entity_poly.pdbx_seq_one_letter_code
_entity_poly.pdbx_strand_id
1 'polypeptide(L)'
;MKQQLVANGREPGDLHIFQGVSVIVGEDDADVERQYQTTAALVSIEDALNYLGRFFDHHDFSQYPLDQPFPDIGDIGQNSFRSTTDEIKRKAREHCHTLRQAALEAATPRPLFHGTPQPVADGLQLWFENEATDGFIIQGGTPDTFERFVDQVIPVLQARGLTRREYPGSTLRASFGLKQPLNQFTPQ
;
A
#
# COMPACT_ATOMS: atom_id res chain seq x y z
N MET A 1 9.26 -8.38 17.98
CA MET A 1 7.87 -8.64 18.44
C MET A 1 7.62 -10.12 18.71
N LYS A 2 7.76 -11.04 17.75
CA LYS A 2 7.54 -12.49 17.99
C LYS A 2 8.43 -13.07 19.10
N GLN A 3 9.69 -12.65 19.21
CA GLN A 3 10.56 -13.02 20.34
C GLN A 3 10.02 -12.58 21.72
N GLN A 4 9.30 -11.45 21.80
CA GLN A 4 8.71 -10.99 23.06
C GLN A 4 7.54 -11.89 23.51
N LEU A 5 6.84 -12.55 22.59
CA LEU A 5 5.79 -13.52 22.95
C LEU A 5 6.37 -14.68 23.73
N VAL A 6 7.47 -15.26 23.23
CA VAL A 6 8.16 -16.38 23.88
C VAL A 6 8.66 -15.98 25.26
N ALA A 7 9.24 -14.78 25.39
CA ALA A 7 9.66 -14.24 26.69
C ALA A 7 8.51 -14.07 27.70
N ASN A 8 7.25 -14.02 27.24
CA ASN A 8 6.05 -13.92 28.07
C ASN A 8 5.24 -15.23 28.11
N GLY A 9 5.85 -16.37 27.76
CA GLY A 9 5.20 -17.69 27.84
C GLY A 9 4.09 -17.92 26.81
N ARG A 10 4.13 -17.21 25.67
CA ARG A 10 3.19 -17.38 24.55
C ARG A 10 3.89 -17.98 23.34
N GLU A 11 3.11 -18.68 22.51
CA GLU A 11 3.61 -19.23 21.25
C GLU A 11 3.64 -18.15 20.16
N PRO A 12 4.58 -18.21 19.19
CA PRO A 12 4.64 -17.26 18.08
C PRO A 12 3.33 -17.18 17.26
N GLY A 13 2.59 -18.29 17.18
CA GLY A 13 1.30 -18.39 16.48
C GLY A 13 0.10 -17.83 17.26
N ASP A 14 0.27 -17.42 18.52
CA ASP A 14 -0.81 -16.81 19.31
C ASP A 14 -1.09 -15.35 18.93
N LEU A 15 -0.28 -14.77 18.03
CA LEU A 15 -0.43 -13.40 17.55
C LEU A 15 -0.14 -13.34 16.05
N HIS A 16 -1.12 -12.83 15.30
CA HIS A 16 -0.99 -12.54 13.89
C HIS A 16 -0.76 -11.04 13.67
N ILE A 17 0.23 -10.69 12.87
CA ILE A 17 0.58 -9.33 12.49
C ILE A 17 0.05 -9.10 11.08
N PHE A 18 -0.89 -8.16 10.95
CA PHE A 18 -1.48 -7.79 9.67
C PHE A 18 -1.01 -6.40 9.23
N GLN A 19 -0.43 -6.32 8.03
CA GLN A 19 -0.08 -5.05 7.40
C GLN A 19 -1.28 -4.50 6.62
N GLY A 20 -1.60 -3.22 6.84
CA GLY A 20 -2.58 -2.49 6.03
C GLY A 20 -1.94 -2.09 4.71
N VAL A 21 -2.47 -2.59 3.59
CA VAL A 21 -1.90 -2.33 2.27
C VAL A 21 -2.98 -1.88 1.31
N SER A 22 -2.67 -0.85 0.52
CA SER A 22 -3.50 -0.46 -0.61
C SER A 22 -3.09 -1.26 -1.85
N VAL A 23 -4.05 -1.58 -2.71
CA VAL A 23 -3.80 -2.28 -3.97
C VAL A 23 -4.48 -1.58 -5.15
N ILE A 24 -3.88 -1.70 -6.34
CA ILE A 24 -4.55 -1.43 -7.62
C ILE A 24 -4.34 -2.67 -8.49
N VAL A 25 -5.43 -3.29 -8.93
CA VAL A 25 -5.40 -4.47 -9.78
C VAL A 25 -5.99 -4.08 -11.13
N GLY A 26 -5.19 -4.06 -12.18
CA GLY A 26 -5.65 -3.76 -13.53
C GLY A 26 -5.46 -4.94 -14.48
N GLU A 27 -6.11 -4.87 -15.63
CA GLU A 27 -5.97 -5.88 -16.69
C GLU A 27 -4.62 -5.76 -17.42
N ASP A 28 -4.12 -4.53 -17.53
CA ASP A 28 -2.83 -4.16 -18.09
C ASP A 28 -2.30 -2.86 -17.44
N ASP A 29 -1.10 -2.43 -17.81
CA ASP A 29 -0.47 -1.22 -17.25
C ASP A 29 -1.28 0.06 -17.53
N ALA A 30 -1.99 0.11 -18.66
CA ALA A 30 -2.80 1.28 -19.02
C ALA A 30 -4.06 1.37 -18.17
N ASP A 31 -4.68 0.23 -17.83
CA ASP A 31 -5.80 0.17 -16.90
C ASP A 31 -5.37 0.56 -15.48
N VAL A 32 -4.25 0.03 -14.98
CA VAL A 32 -3.65 0.41 -13.69
C VAL A 32 -3.42 1.93 -13.62
N GLU A 33 -2.82 2.50 -14.67
CA GLU A 33 -2.57 3.93 -14.74
C GLU A 33 -3.88 4.74 -14.73
N ARG A 34 -4.89 4.30 -15.49
CA ARG A 34 -6.20 4.97 -15.54
C ARG A 34 -6.90 4.96 -14.19
N GLN A 35 -6.89 3.83 -13.48
CA GLN A 35 -7.47 3.70 -12.13
C GLN A 35 -6.75 4.63 -11.15
N TYR A 36 -5.41 4.66 -11.20
CA TYR A 36 -4.61 5.56 -10.38
C TYR A 36 -4.95 7.03 -10.66
N GLN A 37 -4.95 7.45 -11.92
CA GLN A 37 -5.25 8.83 -12.32
C GLN A 37 -6.66 9.24 -11.92
N THR A 38 -7.64 8.34 -12.00
CA THR A 38 -9.02 8.61 -11.57
C THR A 38 -9.07 8.92 -10.06
N THR A 39 -8.32 8.18 -9.26
CA THR A 39 -8.24 8.39 -7.81
C THR A 39 -7.48 9.67 -7.49
N ALA A 40 -6.33 9.88 -8.14
CA ALA A 40 -5.50 11.06 -7.94
C ALA A 40 -6.23 12.36 -8.33
N ALA A 41 -7.06 12.32 -9.38
CA ALA A 41 -7.87 13.46 -9.82
C ALA A 41 -8.97 13.89 -8.84
N LEU A 42 -9.24 13.11 -7.78
CA LEU A 42 -10.14 13.52 -6.69
C LEU A 42 -9.52 14.61 -5.80
N VAL A 43 -8.19 14.73 -5.81
CA VAL A 43 -7.48 15.79 -5.09
C VAL A 43 -7.43 17.03 -5.97
N SER A 44 -7.82 18.18 -5.41
CA SER A 44 -7.71 19.44 -6.12
C SER A 44 -6.23 19.75 -6.42
N ILE A 45 -5.95 20.35 -7.57
CA ILE A 45 -4.56 20.67 -7.91
C ILE A 45 -3.95 21.67 -6.92
N GLU A 46 -4.74 22.58 -6.37
CA GLU A 46 -4.32 23.53 -5.34
C GLU A 46 -3.85 22.80 -4.07
N ASP A 47 -4.65 21.85 -3.58
CA ASP A 47 -4.28 21.05 -2.40
C ASP A 47 -3.05 20.18 -2.67
N ALA A 48 -2.94 19.62 -3.88
CA ALA A 48 -1.79 18.81 -4.27
C ALA A 48 -0.49 19.63 -4.32
N LEU A 49 -0.52 20.84 -4.89
CA LEU A 49 0.64 21.75 -4.89
C LEU A 49 1.00 22.21 -3.46
N ASN A 50 0.00 22.53 -2.65
CA ASN A 50 0.20 22.90 -1.24
C ASN A 50 0.83 21.74 -0.44
N TYR A 51 0.40 20.50 -0.70
CA TYR A 51 0.97 19.32 -0.06
C TYR A 51 2.42 19.08 -0.51
N LEU A 52 2.68 19.16 -1.82
CA LEU A 52 4.01 19.06 -2.40
C LEU A 52 4.98 20.10 -1.80
N GLY A 53 4.53 21.35 -1.67
CA GLY A 53 5.29 22.46 -1.10
C GLY A 53 5.84 22.16 0.29
N ARG A 54 5.14 21.37 1.12
CA ARG A 54 5.58 21.00 2.49
C ARG A 54 6.92 20.27 2.51
N PHE A 55 7.21 19.46 1.49
CA PHE A 55 8.49 18.77 1.40
C PHE A 55 9.63 19.71 1.02
N PHE A 56 9.31 20.79 0.31
CA PHE A 56 10.24 21.78 -0.23
C PHE A 56 10.19 23.09 0.56
N ASP A 57 10.27 23.03 1.89
CA ASP A 57 10.30 24.22 2.77
C ASP A 57 9.11 25.19 2.57
N HIS A 58 7.91 24.64 2.31
CA HIS A 58 6.70 25.40 1.97
C HIS A 58 6.80 26.23 0.69
N HIS A 59 7.63 25.79 -0.27
CA HIS A 59 7.77 26.45 -1.57
C HIS A 59 6.45 26.50 -2.34
N ASP A 60 6.18 27.66 -2.92
CA ASP A 60 4.98 27.89 -3.73
C ASP A 60 5.18 27.34 -5.15
N PHE A 61 4.59 26.18 -5.44
CA PHE A 61 4.66 25.60 -6.78
C PHE A 61 3.62 26.18 -7.76
N SER A 62 2.66 26.99 -7.30
CA SER A 62 1.64 27.58 -8.18
C SER A 62 2.21 28.60 -9.17
N GLN A 63 3.43 29.09 -8.91
CA GLN A 63 4.17 29.99 -9.79
C GLN A 63 4.66 29.34 -11.10
N TYR A 64 4.64 28.01 -11.19
CA TYR A 64 5.12 27.27 -12.36
C TYR A 64 3.97 26.71 -13.21
N PRO A 65 4.17 26.56 -14.53
CA PRO A 65 3.18 25.90 -15.39
C PRO A 65 2.99 24.43 -15.01
N LEU A 66 1.73 24.02 -14.80
CA LEU A 66 1.35 22.68 -14.33
C LEU A 66 1.74 21.54 -15.28
N ASP A 67 1.58 21.78 -16.59
CA ASP A 67 1.76 20.77 -17.65
C ASP A 67 3.14 20.87 -18.33
N GLN A 68 4.11 21.46 -17.63
CA GLN A 68 5.52 21.45 -18.00
C GLN A 68 6.29 20.46 -17.10
N PRO A 69 7.49 20.00 -17.51
CA PRO A 69 8.33 19.16 -16.69
C PRO A 69 8.52 19.73 -15.29
N PHE A 70 8.65 18.84 -14.29
CA PHE A 70 8.90 19.26 -12.91
C PHE A 70 10.05 20.28 -12.83
N PRO A 71 9.86 21.44 -12.18
CA PRO A 71 10.83 22.52 -12.20
C PRO A 71 12.14 22.11 -11.53
N ASP A 72 13.26 22.60 -12.07
CA ASP A 72 14.54 22.49 -11.40
C ASP A 72 14.62 23.51 -10.25
N ILE A 73 14.41 23.01 -9.04
CA ILE A 73 14.34 23.77 -7.79
C ILE A 73 15.64 23.67 -6.97
N GLY A 74 16.70 23.10 -7.55
CA GLY A 74 18.02 22.98 -6.92
C GLY A 74 17.97 22.29 -5.55
N ASP A 75 18.41 23.00 -4.52
CA ASP A 75 18.64 22.48 -3.17
C ASP A 75 17.51 22.79 -2.18
N ILE A 76 16.39 23.33 -2.66
CA ILE A 76 15.20 23.57 -1.82
C ILE A 76 14.76 22.23 -1.19
N GLY A 77 14.47 22.25 0.12
CA GLY A 77 14.07 21.06 0.88
C GLY A 77 15.21 20.14 1.32
N GLN A 78 16.48 20.50 1.10
CA GLN A 78 17.64 19.71 1.56
C GLN A 78 17.75 19.61 3.10
N ASN A 79 17.25 20.60 3.85
CA ASN A 79 17.40 20.67 5.30
C ASN A 79 16.22 20.07 6.09
N SER A 80 15.17 19.67 5.38
CA SER A 80 13.92 19.18 5.98
C SER A 80 13.68 17.71 5.59
N PHE A 81 13.00 17.48 4.47
CA PHE A 81 12.58 16.15 4.02
C PHE A 81 13.48 15.58 2.92
N ARG A 82 14.81 15.66 3.10
CA ARG A 82 15.79 15.37 2.04
C ARG A 82 15.54 14.05 1.31
N SER A 83 15.29 12.96 2.03
CA SER A 83 15.06 11.66 1.40
C SER A 83 13.78 11.65 0.54
N THR A 84 12.72 12.32 0.99
CA THR A 84 11.47 12.44 0.23
C THR A 84 11.63 13.38 -0.96
N THR A 85 12.31 14.52 -0.81
CA THR A 85 12.52 15.46 -1.91
C THR A 85 13.43 14.89 -2.98
N ASP A 86 14.49 14.16 -2.59
CA ASP A 86 15.36 13.46 -3.53
C ASP A 86 14.59 12.36 -4.29
N GLU A 87 13.73 11.61 -3.61
CA GLU A 87 12.87 10.60 -4.23
C GLU A 87 11.85 11.21 -5.22
N ILE A 88 11.20 12.32 -4.85
CA ILE A 88 10.28 13.05 -5.74
C ILE A 88 11.03 13.56 -6.98
N LYS A 89 12.19 14.21 -6.80
CA LYS A 89 13.03 14.69 -7.91
C LYS A 89 13.50 13.54 -8.81
N ARG A 90 13.87 12.40 -8.23
CA ARG A 90 14.31 11.20 -8.95
C ARG A 90 13.18 10.64 -9.81
N LYS A 91 12.02 10.37 -9.22
CA LYS A 91 10.83 9.87 -9.94
C LYS A 91 10.38 10.82 -11.04
N ALA A 92 10.35 12.12 -10.75
CA ALA A 92 9.95 13.12 -11.74
C ALA A 92 10.88 13.11 -12.98
N ARG A 93 12.18 12.87 -12.79
CA ARG A 93 13.15 12.72 -13.89
C ARG A 93 13.01 11.40 -14.63
N GLU A 94 12.95 10.28 -13.91
CA GLU A 94 12.86 8.93 -14.50
C GLU A 94 11.59 8.74 -15.33
N HIS A 95 10.47 9.29 -14.86
CA HIS A 95 9.17 9.16 -15.54
C HIS A 95 8.78 10.39 -16.37
N CYS A 96 9.67 11.38 -16.49
CA CYS A 96 9.41 12.64 -17.21
C CYS A 96 8.10 13.32 -16.76
N HIS A 97 7.84 13.35 -15.45
CA HIS A 97 6.60 13.90 -14.93
C HIS A 97 6.48 15.40 -15.13
N THR A 98 5.24 15.83 -15.42
CA THR A 98 4.88 17.25 -15.27
C THR A 98 4.76 17.64 -13.80
N LEU A 99 4.78 18.94 -13.50
CA LEU A 99 4.52 19.42 -12.14
C LEU A 99 3.17 18.92 -11.60
N ARG A 100 2.13 18.90 -12.44
CA ARG A 100 0.81 18.36 -12.08
C ARG A 100 0.90 16.91 -11.62
N GLN A 101 1.59 16.05 -12.39
CA GLN A 101 1.72 14.64 -12.07
C GLN A 101 2.51 14.43 -10.77
N ALA A 102 3.62 15.14 -10.60
CA ALA A 102 4.42 15.05 -9.38
C ALA A 102 3.65 15.53 -8.13
N ALA A 103 2.86 16.61 -8.25
CA ALA A 103 2.04 17.12 -7.15
C ALA A 103 0.94 16.14 -6.77
N LEU A 104 0.22 15.59 -7.76
CA LEU A 104 -0.81 14.59 -7.54
C LEU A 104 -0.25 13.30 -6.95
N GLU A 105 0.93 12.85 -7.40
CA GLU A 105 1.59 11.66 -6.83
C GLU A 105 2.14 11.89 -5.43
N ALA A 106 2.60 13.10 -5.10
CA ALA A 106 2.98 13.43 -3.73
C ALA A 106 1.77 13.42 -2.78
N ALA A 107 0.63 13.96 -3.22
CA ALA A 107 -0.59 14.02 -2.42
C ALA A 107 -1.35 12.68 -2.37
N THR A 108 -1.27 11.90 -3.44
CA THR A 108 -1.90 10.58 -3.59
C THR A 108 -0.85 9.56 -4.02
N PRO A 109 -0.01 9.05 -3.09
CA PRO A 109 1.02 8.09 -3.42
C PRO A 109 0.44 6.84 -4.09
N ARG A 110 1.13 6.36 -5.13
CA ARG A 110 0.78 5.08 -5.77
C ARG A 110 0.85 3.95 -4.74
N PRO A 111 -0.15 3.07 -4.67
CA PRO A 111 -0.09 1.89 -3.81
C PRO A 111 1.14 1.04 -4.12
N LEU A 112 1.80 0.50 -3.09
CA LEU A 112 3.00 -0.33 -3.27
C LEU A 112 2.72 -1.55 -4.16
N PHE A 113 1.55 -2.17 -3.97
CA PHE A 113 1.10 -3.32 -4.74
C PHE A 113 0.13 -2.85 -5.83
N HIS A 114 0.67 -2.49 -6.99
CA HIS A 114 -0.13 -2.14 -8.17
C HIS A 114 0.37 -2.91 -9.38
N GLY A 115 -0.53 -3.25 -10.30
CA GLY A 115 -0.19 -3.97 -11.51
C GLY A 115 -1.29 -4.91 -11.98
N THR A 116 -0.90 -5.85 -12.84
CA THR A 116 -1.73 -7.02 -13.15
C THR A 116 -1.79 -7.97 -11.95
N PRO A 117 -2.68 -8.98 -11.95
CA PRO A 117 -2.86 -9.85 -10.78
C PRO A 117 -1.58 -10.58 -10.35
N GLN A 118 -0.70 -10.89 -11.29
CA GLN A 118 0.52 -11.64 -11.06
C GLN A 118 1.57 -10.82 -10.26
N PRO A 119 1.99 -9.61 -10.68
CA PRO A 119 2.84 -8.72 -9.88
C PRO A 119 2.29 -8.43 -8.47
N VAL A 120 0.99 -8.22 -8.34
CA VAL A 120 0.36 -7.98 -7.02
C VAL A 120 0.52 -9.22 -6.13
N ALA A 121 0.22 -10.41 -6.65
CA ALA A 121 0.42 -11.66 -5.92
C ALA A 121 1.90 -11.92 -5.57
N ASP A 122 2.82 -11.62 -6.48
CA ASP A 122 4.27 -11.76 -6.29
C ASP A 122 4.77 -10.88 -5.14
N GLY A 123 4.33 -9.62 -5.09
CA GLY A 123 4.68 -8.70 -4.01
C GLY A 123 4.14 -9.14 -2.65
N LEU A 124 2.88 -9.57 -2.58
CA LEU A 124 2.27 -10.07 -1.35
C LEU A 124 2.95 -11.37 -0.87
N GLN A 125 3.26 -12.28 -1.78
CA GLN A 125 4.01 -13.50 -1.49
C GLN A 125 5.39 -13.17 -0.92
N LEU A 126 6.13 -12.27 -1.56
CA LEU A 126 7.47 -11.89 -1.10
C LEU A 126 7.44 -11.41 0.35
N TRP A 127 6.48 -10.55 0.71
CA TRP A 127 6.33 -10.05 2.07
C TRP A 127 5.96 -11.16 3.07
N PHE A 128 5.07 -12.07 2.65
CA PHE A 128 4.66 -13.19 3.50
C PHE A 128 5.80 -14.18 3.75
N GLU A 129 6.51 -14.61 2.70
CA GLU A 129 7.59 -15.59 2.78
C GLU A 129 8.84 -15.06 3.51
N ASN A 130 9.06 -13.74 3.49
CA ASN A 130 10.14 -13.10 4.26
C ASN A 130 9.71 -12.72 5.69
N GLU A 131 8.63 -13.30 6.19
CA GLU A 131 8.12 -13.10 7.56
C GLU A 131 7.84 -11.62 7.92
N ALA A 132 7.56 -10.77 6.93
CA ALA A 132 7.23 -9.37 7.17
C ALA A 132 5.81 -9.22 7.76
N THR A 133 4.92 -10.18 7.50
CA THR A 133 3.54 -10.18 7.99
C THR A 133 2.93 -11.57 7.97
N ASP A 134 1.94 -11.82 8.84
CA ASP A 134 1.14 -13.06 8.84
C ASP A 134 -0.11 -12.95 7.92
N GLY A 135 -0.37 -11.77 7.36
CA GLY A 135 -1.47 -11.51 6.42
C GLY A 135 -1.68 -10.03 6.16
N PHE A 136 -2.68 -9.69 5.35
CA PHE A 136 -2.89 -8.32 4.90
C PHE A 136 -4.30 -7.82 5.21
N ILE A 137 -4.42 -6.55 5.58
CA ILE A 137 -5.68 -5.80 5.53
C ILE A 137 -5.68 -5.03 4.22
N ILE A 138 -6.46 -5.51 3.25
CA ILE A 138 -6.52 -4.92 1.91
C ILE A 138 -7.41 -3.69 1.93
N GLN A 139 -6.88 -2.59 1.41
CA GLN A 139 -7.59 -1.32 1.22
C GLN A 139 -7.71 -1.05 -0.28
N GLY A 140 -8.90 -0.63 -0.71
CA GLY A 140 -9.17 -0.25 -2.09
C GLY A 140 -9.28 1.26 -2.25
N GLY A 141 -8.77 1.77 -3.37
CA GLY A 141 -8.94 3.17 -3.76
C GLY A 141 -10.25 3.42 -4.53
N THR A 142 -10.84 2.37 -5.09
CA THR A 142 -12.04 2.42 -5.93
C THR A 142 -13.07 1.37 -5.52
N PRO A 143 -14.37 1.56 -5.86
CA PRO A 143 -15.43 0.60 -5.53
C PRO A 143 -15.18 -0.82 -6.09
N ASP A 144 -14.53 -0.93 -7.25
CA ASP A 144 -14.24 -2.20 -7.95
C ASP A 144 -12.94 -2.88 -7.47
N THR A 145 -12.12 -2.21 -6.64
CA THR A 145 -10.82 -2.77 -6.22
C THR A 145 -10.98 -4.14 -5.54
N PHE A 146 -11.99 -4.31 -4.68
CA PHE A 146 -12.20 -5.56 -3.94
C PHE A 146 -12.66 -6.71 -4.84
N GLU A 147 -13.56 -6.44 -5.79
CA GLU A 147 -14.02 -7.43 -6.76
C GLU A 147 -12.83 -7.91 -7.62
N ARG A 148 -12.04 -6.99 -8.17
CA ARG A 148 -10.83 -7.33 -8.94
C ARG A 148 -9.81 -8.11 -8.12
N PHE A 149 -9.58 -7.72 -6.87
CA PHE A 149 -8.63 -8.43 -6.01
C PHE A 149 -9.11 -9.86 -5.70
N VAL A 150 -10.37 -10.03 -5.32
CA VAL A 150 -10.95 -11.34 -5.00
C VAL A 150 -11.03 -12.23 -6.22
N ASP A 151 -11.40 -11.71 -7.38
CA ASP A 151 -11.62 -12.52 -8.58
C ASP A 151 -10.34 -12.82 -9.35
N GLN A 152 -9.32 -11.96 -9.24
CA GLN A 152 -8.10 -12.08 -10.06
C GLN A 152 -6.85 -12.42 -9.25
N VAL A 153 -6.68 -11.88 -8.03
CA VAL A 153 -5.47 -12.09 -7.23
C VAL A 153 -5.59 -13.29 -6.29
N ILE A 154 -6.73 -13.46 -5.61
CA ILE A 154 -6.94 -14.59 -4.70
C ILE A 154 -6.77 -15.95 -5.39
N PRO A 155 -7.27 -16.20 -6.61
CA PRO A 155 -7.05 -17.48 -7.30
C PRO A 155 -5.56 -17.77 -7.56
N VAL A 156 -4.77 -16.74 -7.86
CA VAL A 156 -3.32 -16.86 -8.04
C VAL A 156 -2.67 -17.27 -6.72
N LEU A 157 -3.01 -16.61 -5.61
CA LEU A 157 -2.50 -16.96 -4.28
C LEU A 157 -2.93 -18.37 -3.84
N GLN A 158 -4.16 -18.79 -4.17
CA GLN A 158 -4.67 -20.14 -3.90
C GLN A 158 -3.98 -21.22 -4.75
N ALA A 159 -3.64 -20.92 -6.00
CA ALA A 159 -2.87 -21.82 -6.85
C ALA A 159 -1.46 -22.06 -6.30
N ARG A 160 -0.90 -21.05 -5.62
CA ARG A 160 0.40 -21.12 -4.94
C ARG A 160 0.35 -21.69 -3.51
N GLY A 161 -0.85 -22.01 -3.00
CA GLY A 161 -1.01 -22.52 -1.64
C GLY A 161 -0.82 -21.49 -0.53
N LEU A 162 -0.81 -20.19 -0.85
CA LEU A 162 -0.58 -19.09 0.10
C LEU A 162 -1.84 -18.66 0.85
N THR A 163 -3.02 -19.01 0.34
CA THR A 163 -4.28 -18.72 1.02
C THR A 163 -5.24 -19.89 0.90
N ARG A 164 -6.14 -19.98 1.88
CA ARG A 164 -7.14 -21.04 1.99
C ARG A 164 -8.14 -21.00 0.83
N ARG A 165 -8.68 -22.17 0.49
CA ARG A 165 -9.81 -22.33 -0.44
C ARG A 165 -11.16 -22.36 0.27
N GLU A 166 -11.16 -22.81 1.52
CA GLU A 166 -12.36 -22.92 2.36
C GLU A 166 -12.04 -22.43 3.78
N TYR A 167 -13.05 -21.95 4.49
CA TYR A 167 -12.89 -21.49 5.87
C TYR A 167 -12.83 -22.70 6.81
N PRO A 168 -11.84 -22.78 7.71
CA PRO A 168 -11.64 -23.94 8.59
C PRO A 168 -12.65 -24.03 9.76
N GLY A 169 -13.60 -23.10 9.85
CA GLY A 169 -14.63 -23.08 10.88
C GLY A 169 -15.51 -21.83 10.81
N SER A 170 -16.46 -21.72 11.75
CA SER A 170 -17.48 -20.65 11.77
C SER A 170 -17.11 -19.43 12.61
N THR A 171 -15.97 -19.44 13.29
CA THR A 171 -15.52 -18.32 14.14
C THR A 171 -14.29 -17.65 13.58
N LEU A 172 -14.11 -16.37 13.93
CA LEU A 172 -12.91 -15.63 13.56
C LEU A 172 -11.64 -16.27 14.13
N ARG A 173 -11.70 -16.82 15.36
CA ARG A 173 -10.58 -17.56 15.96
C ARG A 173 -10.23 -18.80 15.14
N ALA A 174 -11.23 -19.59 14.75
CA ALA A 174 -11.01 -20.77 13.91
C ALA A 174 -10.38 -20.38 12.57
N SER A 175 -10.84 -19.29 11.96
CA SER A 175 -10.29 -18.75 10.71
C SER A 175 -8.80 -18.38 10.80
N PHE A 176 -8.29 -18.08 11.99
CA PHE A 176 -6.88 -17.75 12.24
C PHE A 176 -6.12 -18.86 12.98
N GLY A 177 -6.72 -20.04 13.18
CA GLY A 177 -6.09 -21.13 13.93
C GLY A 177 -5.80 -20.78 15.40
N LEU A 178 -6.49 -19.80 15.98
CA LEU A 178 -6.26 -19.34 17.34
C LEU A 178 -6.97 -20.25 18.35
N LYS A 179 -6.28 -20.55 19.45
CA LYS A 179 -6.84 -21.31 20.57
C LYS A 179 -8.05 -20.58 21.18
N GLN A 180 -9.05 -21.35 21.57
CA GLN A 180 -10.17 -20.84 22.36
C GLN A 180 -9.71 -20.70 23.83
N PRO A 181 -9.83 -19.51 24.45
CA PRO A 181 -9.48 -19.35 25.85
C PRO A 181 -10.47 -20.16 26.70
N LEU A 182 -9.95 -20.89 27.69
CA LEU A 182 -10.78 -21.58 28.67
C LEU A 182 -11.47 -20.54 29.56
N ASN A 183 -12.76 -20.77 29.83
CA ASN A 183 -13.48 -19.94 30.79
C ASN A 183 -13.03 -20.30 32.21
N GLN A 184 -12.27 -19.41 32.83
CA GLN A 184 -11.73 -19.57 34.18
C GLN A 184 -12.79 -19.70 35.30
N PHE A 185 -14.07 -19.44 34.99
CA PHE A 185 -15.18 -19.54 35.93
C PHE A 185 -16.07 -20.78 35.72
N THR A 186 -15.73 -21.65 34.76
CA THR A 186 -16.46 -22.92 34.58
C THR A 186 -15.81 -23.98 35.48
N PRO A 187 -16.56 -24.61 36.42
CA PRO A 187 -16.04 -25.71 37.22
C PRO A 187 -15.57 -26.86 36.31
N GLN A 188 -14.40 -27.43 36.61
CA GLN A 188 -13.89 -28.63 35.93
C GLN A 188 -14.72 -29.86 36.22
#